data_AF-A0A2H1EH27-F1
#
_entry.id   AF-A0A2H1EH27-F1
#
_cell.length_a   1.000
_cell.length_b   1.000
_cell.length_c   1.000
_cell.angle_alpha   90.00
_cell.angle_beta   90.00
_cell.angle_gamma   90.00
#
_symmetry.space_group_name_H-M   'P 1'
#
loop_
_entity.id
_entity.type
_entity.pdbx_description
1 polymer ?
#
loop_
_entity_poly.entity_id
_entity_poly.type
_entity_poly.pdbx_seq_one_letter_code
_entity_poly.pdbx_strand_id
1 'polypeptide(L)'
;MLKIAIVAVVIILLAPMASSSFAQEYKTISNVGKDAGDGATTYDVQYSSVKDIVSTSVSTKDKSIDFVLVGKTDTNSTLILKLPTGLIGGPFIAVFEDGQIITNYTTTNETGDTMVSIPIGPLTENISIVGTTIVPEFGPVAAIVLAISIVALVTVTRLRPIHL
;
A
#
# COMPACT_ATOMS: atom_id res chain seq x y z
N MET A 1 70.38 -3.63 -28.86
CA MET A 1 69.78 -2.32 -28.52
C MET A 1 68.43 -2.26 -29.24
N LEU A 2 67.33 -2.72 -28.63
CA LEU A 2 66.30 -1.90 -27.96
C LEU A 2 65.81 -0.76 -28.89
N LYS A 3 64.57 -0.73 -29.42
CA LYS A 3 63.30 -0.58 -28.68
C LYS A 3 62.07 -1.07 -29.47
N ILE A 4 61.08 -1.50 -28.69
CA ILE A 4 59.79 -2.12 -28.99
C ILE A 4 58.67 -1.06 -29.04
N ALA A 5 57.64 -1.34 -29.87
CA ALA A 5 56.23 -0.88 -29.81
C ALA A 5 55.94 0.60 -30.15
N ILE A 6 54.75 1.01 -30.62
CA ILE A 6 53.38 0.57 -30.32
C ILE A 6 52.50 0.82 -31.56
N VAL A 7 51.84 -0.24 -32.06
CA VAL A 7 50.67 -0.11 -32.95
C VAL A 7 49.45 0.08 -32.04
N ALA A 8 48.82 1.24 -32.11
CA ALA A 8 47.60 1.54 -31.37
C ALA A 8 46.41 0.79 -31.98
N VAL A 9 46.17 -0.44 -31.50
CA VAL A 9 44.92 -1.16 -31.76
C VAL A 9 43.86 -0.55 -30.84
N VAL A 10 43.00 0.29 -31.41
CA VAL A 10 41.77 0.73 -30.75
C VAL A 10 40.79 -0.45 -30.78
N ILE A 11 40.79 -1.23 -29.70
CA ILE A 11 39.73 -2.18 -29.41
C ILE A 11 38.49 -1.35 -29.05
N ILE A 12 37.57 -1.20 -30.00
CA ILE A 12 36.21 -0.72 -29.71
C ILE A 12 35.54 -1.87 -28.94
N LEU A 13 35.55 -1.78 -27.61
CA LEU A 13 34.66 -2.58 -26.78
C LEU A 13 33.23 -2.30 -27.24
N LEU A 14 32.57 -3.30 -27.83
CA LEU A 14 31.11 -3.39 -27.79
C LEU A 14 30.72 -3.49 -26.31
N ALA A 15 30.54 -2.34 -25.66
CA ALA A 15 29.72 -2.31 -24.47
C ALA A 15 28.32 -2.75 -24.94
N PRO A 16 27.72 -3.80 -24.35
CA PRO A 16 26.30 -4.02 -24.55
C PRO A 16 25.63 -2.72 -24.09
N MET A 17 24.98 -2.05 -25.03
CA MET A 17 24.05 -0.96 -24.73
C MET A 17 23.12 -1.54 -23.67
N ALA A 18 23.31 -1.13 -22.41
CA ALA A 18 22.35 -1.43 -21.36
C ALA A 18 21.04 -0.86 -21.88
N SER A 19 20.11 -1.73 -22.22
CA SER A 19 18.73 -1.37 -22.46
C SER A 19 18.32 -0.54 -21.26
N SER A 20 18.03 0.74 -21.50
CA SER A 20 17.46 1.62 -20.49
C SER A 20 16.19 0.96 -19.97
N SER A 21 16.27 0.35 -18.80
CA SER A 21 15.11 -0.06 -18.03
C SER A 21 14.32 1.22 -17.77
N PHE A 22 13.17 1.38 -18.43
CA PHE A 22 12.24 2.44 -18.07
C PHE A 22 11.85 2.20 -16.62
N ALA A 23 12.35 3.03 -15.71
CA ALA A 23 11.92 3.00 -14.32
C ALA A 23 10.43 3.27 -14.30
N GLN A 24 9.66 2.37 -13.68
CA GLN A 24 8.23 2.56 -13.50
C GLN A 24 7.99 3.82 -12.66
N GLU A 25 7.27 4.79 -13.21
CA GLU A 25 6.98 6.05 -12.54
C GLU A 25 5.85 5.86 -11.53
N TYR A 26 6.15 6.11 -10.25
CA TYR A 26 5.17 6.06 -9.17
C TYR A 26 4.75 7.48 -8.78
N LYS A 27 3.44 7.66 -8.60
CA LYS A 27 2.80 8.81 -7.98
C LYS A 27 2.43 8.47 -6.54
N THR A 28 2.36 9.47 -5.67
CA THR A 28 2.05 9.28 -4.25
C THR A 28 0.76 9.99 -3.88
N ILE A 29 -0.11 9.27 -3.18
CA ILE A 29 -1.28 9.80 -2.50
C ILE A 29 -0.93 9.87 -1.02
N SER A 30 -0.77 11.10 -0.51
CA SER A 30 -0.39 11.30 0.88
C SER A 30 -1.59 11.31 1.82
N ASN A 31 -1.31 11.00 3.08
CA ASN A 31 -2.25 11.07 4.20
C ASN A 31 -3.51 10.21 4.03
N VAL A 32 -3.40 9.05 3.37
CA VAL A 32 -4.51 8.10 3.27
C VAL A 32 -4.83 7.56 4.66
N GLY A 33 -6.11 7.54 5.02
CA GLY A 33 -6.58 7.13 6.34
C GLY A 33 -6.75 8.27 7.36
N LYS A 34 -6.44 9.54 7.02
CA LYS A 34 -6.59 10.67 7.97
C LYS A 34 -8.01 10.78 8.55
N ASP A 35 -9.02 10.52 7.72
CA ASP A 35 -10.44 10.67 8.08
C ASP A 35 -11.03 9.32 8.54
N ALA A 36 -10.18 8.34 8.85
CA ALA A 36 -10.54 6.99 9.27
C ALA A 36 -9.72 6.53 10.49
N GLY A 37 -10.16 5.46 11.13
CA GLY A 37 -9.44 4.84 12.25
C GLY A 37 -9.34 5.76 13.47
N ASP A 38 -8.12 5.90 13.99
CA ASP A 38 -7.76 6.72 15.15
C ASP A 38 -7.67 8.23 14.86
N GLY A 39 -7.86 8.65 13.61
CA GLY A 39 -7.81 10.04 13.17
C GLY A 39 -6.43 10.69 13.21
N ALA A 40 -5.36 9.91 13.45
CA ALA A 40 -3.99 10.41 13.53
C ALA A 40 -3.02 9.61 12.66
N THR A 41 -3.25 8.31 12.52
CA THR A 41 -2.40 7.42 11.76
C THR A 41 -2.74 7.53 10.28
N THR A 42 -1.76 7.98 9.50
CA THR A 42 -1.91 8.14 8.05
C THR A 42 -0.78 7.45 7.30
N TYR A 43 -1.07 7.08 6.06
CA TYR A 43 -0.13 6.36 5.21
C TYR A 43 -0.01 7.02 3.84
N ASP A 44 1.17 6.94 3.26
CA ASP A 44 1.40 7.29 1.86
C ASP A 44 1.18 6.04 1.00
N VAL A 45 0.29 6.15 0.01
CA VAL A 45 0.02 5.08 -0.97
C VAL A 45 0.68 5.46 -2.28
N GLN A 46 1.57 4.61 -2.79
CA GLN A 46 2.18 4.81 -4.09
C GLN A 46 1.39 4.05 -5.16
N TYR A 47 1.26 4.65 -6.34
CA TYR A 47 0.58 4.02 -7.46
C TYR A 47 1.26 4.34 -8.80
N SER A 48 1.13 3.41 -9.76
CA SER A 48 1.53 3.60 -11.15
C SER A 48 0.34 3.21 -12.03
N SER A 49 -0.18 4.15 -12.80
CA SER A 49 -1.26 3.91 -13.76
C SER A 49 -1.29 5.01 -14.82
N VAL A 50 -1.91 4.71 -15.96
CA VAL A 50 -2.23 5.70 -17.00
C VAL A 50 -3.39 6.59 -16.56
N LYS A 51 -4.34 6.05 -15.77
CA LYS A 51 -5.39 6.83 -15.11
C LYS A 51 -4.86 7.44 -13.81
N ASP A 52 -5.30 8.65 -13.52
CA ASP A 52 -4.98 9.34 -12.27
C ASP A 52 -5.99 9.00 -11.18
N ILE A 53 -5.51 8.86 -9.94
CA ILE A 53 -6.37 8.72 -8.78
C ILE A 53 -6.65 10.12 -8.23
N VAL A 54 -7.92 10.53 -8.25
CA VAL A 54 -8.34 11.88 -7.80
C VAL A 54 -8.90 11.89 -6.39
N SER A 55 -9.38 10.76 -5.90
CA SER A 55 -9.85 10.64 -4.52
C SER A 55 -9.65 9.25 -3.98
N THR A 56 -9.40 9.20 -2.67
CA THR A 56 -9.34 7.98 -1.88
C THR A 56 -10.29 8.07 -0.70
N SER A 57 -10.94 6.96 -0.38
CA SER A 57 -11.83 6.85 0.78
C SER A 57 -11.50 5.57 1.52
N VAL A 58 -11.50 5.62 2.85
CA VAL A 58 -11.20 4.47 3.72
C VAL A 58 -12.43 4.18 4.56
N SER A 59 -12.93 2.95 4.51
CA SER A 59 -14.02 2.48 5.37
C SER A 59 -13.46 1.56 6.44
N THR A 60 -13.48 1.98 7.71
CA THR A 60 -13.10 1.12 8.83
C THR A 60 -14.08 -0.03 9.03
N LYS A 61 -15.37 0.27 8.85
CA LYS A 61 -16.48 -0.68 8.99
C LYS A 61 -16.37 -1.82 7.98
N ASP A 62 -16.13 -1.49 6.71
CA ASP A 62 -16.08 -2.49 5.63
C ASP A 62 -14.66 -3.00 5.37
N LYS A 63 -13.67 -2.45 6.11
CA LYS A 63 -12.24 -2.77 5.97
C LYS A 63 -11.75 -2.60 4.53
N SER A 64 -12.19 -1.51 3.90
CA SER A 64 -11.97 -1.26 2.48
C SER A 64 -11.30 0.08 2.20
N ILE A 65 -10.66 0.16 1.04
CA ILE A 65 -10.18 1.41 0.45
C ILE A 65 -10.73 1.54 -0.96
N ASP A 66 -11.38 2.66 -1.23
CA ASP A 66 -11.89 3.02 -2.55
C ASP A 66 -10.96 4.04 -3.20
N PHE A 67 -10.65 3.82 -4.47
CA PHE A 67 -9.87 4.70 -5.33
C PHE A 67 -10.77 5.13 -6.50
N VAL A 68 -10.90 6.45 -6.70
CA VAL A 68 -11.60 6.99 -7.87
C VAL A 68 -10.58 7.39 -8.92
N LEU A 69 -10.72 6.81 -10.11
CA LEU A 69 -9.82 6.96 -11.24
C LEU A 69 -10.44 7.89 -12.28
N VAL A 70 -9.62 8.75 -12.88
CA VAL A 70 -9.98 9.57 -14.04
C VAL A 70 -8.90 9.52 -15.10
N GLY A 71 -9.28 9.78 -16.34
CA GLY A 71 -8.37 9.81 -17.48
C GLY A 71 -8.72 8.78 -18.55
N LYS A 72 -7.93 8.77 -19.61
CA LYS A 72 -8.12 7.86 -20.74
C LYS A 72 -7.10 6.75 -20.68
N THR A 73 -7.55 5.53 -20.98
CA THR A 73 -6.72 4.34 -20.94
C THR A 73 -7.18 3.38 -22.04
N ASP A 74 -6.33 2.45 -22.44
CA ASP A 74 -6.67 1.39 -23.38
C ASP A 74 -7.15 0.13 -22.64
N THR A 75 -7.48 -0.93 -23.37
CA THR A 75 -7.98 -2.19 -22.78
C THR A 75 -6.90 -3.00 -22.05
N ASN A 76 -5.62 -2.65 -22.17
CA ASN A 76 -4.50 -3.43 -21.61
C ASN A 76 -3.72 -2.66 -20.54
N SER A 77 -4.35 -1.65 -19.96
CA SER A 77 -3.74 -0.82 -18.95
C SER A 77 -3.78 -1.50 -17.58
N THR A 78 -2.78 -1.21 -16.75
CA THR A 78 -2.66 -1.79 -15.41
C THR A 78 -2.54 -0.69 -14.38
N LEU A 79 -3.28 -0.81 -13.30
CA LEU A 79 -3.08 -0.08 -12.06
C LEU A 79 -2.19 -0.91 -11.14
N ILE A 80 -1.04 -0.36 -10.76
CA ILE A 80 -0.22 -0.92 -9.69
C ILE A 80 -0.38 -0.04 -8.46
N LEU A 81 -0.77 -0.64 -7.35
CA LEU A 81 -0.88 -0.02 -6.03
C LEU A 81 0.16 -0.62 -5.10
N LYS A 82 0.83 0.21 -4.31
CA LYS A 82 1.69 -0.22 -3.21
C LYS A 82 1.02 0.22 -1.92
N LEU A 83 0.39 -0.76 -1.26
CA LEU A 83 -0.46 -0.53 -0.10
C LEU A 83 0.30 -0.86 1.19
N PRO A 84 0.51 0.09 2.09
CA PRO A 84 1.11 -0.19 3.38
C PRO A 84 0.27 -1.18 4.19
N THR A 85 0.91 -2.20 4.75
CA THR A 85 0.23 -3.24 5.54
C THR A 85 -0.39 -2.71 6.83
N GLY A 86 0.09 -1.57 7.33
CA GLY A 86 -0.54 -0.83 8.43
C GLY A 86 -1.83 -0.10 8.02
N LEU A 87 -1.97 0.25 6.74
CA LEU A 87 -3.18 0.87 6.20
C LEU A 87 -4.24 -0.17 5.91
N ILE A 88 -3.90 -1.25 5.21
CA ILE A 88 -4.80 -2.36 4.87
C ILE A 88 -4.04 -3.69 4.91
N GLY A 89 -4.57 -4.63 5.69
CA GLY A 89 -3.97 -5.93 5.89
C GLY A 89 -4.46 -6.97 4.88
N GLY A 90 -3.52 -7.78 4.40
CA GLY A 90 -3.82 -8.98 3.61
C GLY A 90 -4.16 -10.22 4.46
N PRO A 91 -4.49 -11.35 3.82
CA PRO A 91 -4.82 -11.46 2.40
C PRO A 91 -6.09 -10.66 2.05
N PHE A 92 -6.15 -10.08 0.86
CA PHE A 92 -7.36 -9.35 0.45
C PHE A 92 -8.52 -10.32 0.25
N ILE A 93 -9.68 -9.95 0.76
CA ILE A 93 -10.91 -10.75 0.72
C ILE A 93 -11.57 -10.60 -0.64
N ALA A 94 -11.58 -9.38 -1.18
CA ALA A 94 -12.15 -9.06 -2.48
C ALA A 94 -11.50 -7.80 -3.06
N VAL A 95 -11.45 -7.73 -4.39
CA VAL A 95 -11.15 -6.52 -5.15
C VAL A 95 -12.33 -6.28 -6.07
N PHE A 96 -12.82 -5.05 -6.10
CA PHE A 96 -13.95 -4.65 -6.94
C PHE A 96 -13.50 -3.65 -7.99
N GLU A 97 -14.02 -3.82 -9.20
CA GLU A 97 -13.98 -2.88 -10.30
C GLU A 97 -15.41 -2.39 -10.54
N ASP A 98 -15.67 -1.09 -10.30
CA ASP A 98 -17.00 -0.48 -10.42
C ASP A 98 -18.11 -1.28 -9.70
N GLY A 99 -17.79 -1.80 -8.50
CA GLY A 99 -18.70 -2.59 -7.68
C GLY A 99 -18.84 -4.07 -8.07
N GLN A 100 -18.13 -4.54 -9.10
CA GLN A 100 -18.09 -5.95 -9.50
C GLN A 100 -16.82 -6.63 -8.99
N ILE A 101 -16.96 -7.81 -8.38
CA ILE A 101 -15.80 -8.57 -7.90
C ILE A 101 -14.97 -9.04 -9.08
N ILE A 102 -13.66 -8.78 -9.01
CA ILE A 102 -12.67 -9.27 -9.97
C ILE A 102 -11.71 -10.26 -9.32
N THR A 103 -11.15 -11.15 -10.12
CA THR A 103 -10.20 -12.19 -9.67
C THR A 103 -8.89 -12.16 -10.46
N ASN A 104 -8.84 -11.40 -11.54
CA ASN A 104 -7.70 -11.23 -12.43
C ASN A 104 -6.72 -10.15 -11.93
N TYR A 105 -6.44 -10.12 -10.63
CA TYR A 105 -5.41 -9.27 -10.04
C TYR A 105 -4.30 -10.13 -9.44
N THR A 106 -3.11 -9.56 -9.28
CA THR A 106 -2.00 -10.23 -8.59
C THR A 106 -1.55 -9.44 -7.38
N THR A 107 -1.07 -10.14 -6.36
CA THR A 107 -0.50 -9.53 -5.17
C THR A 107 0.92 -10.03 -4.95
N THR A 108 1.79 -9.14 -4.51
CA THR A 108 3.16 -9.46 -4.08
C THR A 108 3.42 -8.78 -2.76
N ASN A 109 3.78 -9.57 -1.75
CA ASN A 109 4.10 -9.03 -0.44
C ASN A 109 5.55 -8.55 -0.44
N GLU A 110 5.74 -7.30 -0.05
CA GLU A 110 7.03 -6.68 0.21
C GLU A 110 7.14 -6.35 1.70
N THR A 111 8.34 -5.97 2.15
CA THR A 111 8.54 -5.60 3.55
C THR A 111 7.75 -4.35 3.89
N GLY A 112 6.64 -4.50 4.62
CA GLY A 112 5.79 -3.40 5.08
C GLY A 112 4.68 -3.01 4.11
N ASP A 113 4.72 -3.47 2.86
CA ASP A 113 3.77 -3.12 1.81
C ASP A 113 3.25 -4.36 1.08
N THR A 114 2.04 -4.30 0.54
CA THR A 114 1.51 -5.26 -0.41
C THR A 114 1.31 -4.57 -1.75
N MET A 115 2.05 -5.01 -2.77
CA MET A 115 1.85 -4.58 -4.14
C MET A 115 0.65 -5.30 -4.75
N VAL A 116 -0.24 -4.56 -5.40
CA VAL A 116 -1.45 -5.06 -6.07
C VAL A 116 -1.42 -4.59 -7.51
N SER A 117 -1.49 -5.54 -8.44
CA SER A 117 -1.56 -5.26 -9.87
C SER A 117 -2.94 -5.63 -10.38
N ILE A 118 -3.66 -4.63 -10.87
CA ILE A 118 -5.07 -4.74 -11.29
C ILE A 118 -5.17 -4.28 -12.74
N PRO A 119 -5.61 -5.13 -13.68
CA PRO A 119 -5.92 -4.68 -15.03
C PRO A 119 -7.13 -3.75 -14.98
N ILE A 120 -7.05 -2.64 -15.69
CA ILE A 120 -8.10 -1.62 -15.77
C ILE A 120 -8.45 -1.33 -17.22
N GLY A 121 -9.71 -1.05 -17.48
CA GLY A 121 -10.24 -0.69 -18.78
C GLY A 121 -10.56 0.80 -18.94
N PRO A 122 -10.99 1.20 -20.16
CA PRO A 122 -11.41 2.57 -20.46
C PRO A 122 -12.58 3.03 -19.60
N LEU A 123 -13.47 2.12 -19.19
CA LEU A 123 -14.68 2.43 -18.41
C LEU A 123 -14.46 2.37 -16.89
N THR A 124 -13.32 1.88 -16.42
CA THR A 124 -13.03 1.74 -14.98
C THR A 124 -12.97 3.09 -14.29
N GLU A 125 -13.88 3.35 -13.36
CA GLU A 125 -13.94 4.63 -12.62
C GLU A 125 -13.60 4.43 -11.15
N ASN A 126 -13.85 3.24 -10.60
CA ASN A 126 -13.65 2.93 -9.21
C ASN A 126 -12.98 1.57 -9.02
N ILE A 127 -11.97 1.56 -8.14
CA ILE A 127 -11.36 0.34 -7.62
C ILE A 127 -11.55 0.31 -6.11
N SER A 128 -12.10 -0.78 -5.59
CA SER A 128 -12.24 -1.00 -4.14
C SER A 128 -11.48 -2.25 -3.72
N ILE A 129 -10.72 -2.17 -2.63
CA ILE A 129 -9.95 -3.30 -2.09
C ILE A 129 -10.40 -3.56 -0.66
N VAL A 130 -10.80 -4.79 -0.37
CA VAL A 130 -11.24 -5.24 0.97
C VAL A 130 -10.18 -6.12 1.60
N GLY A 131 -9.71 -5.73 2.78
CA GLY A 131 -8.69 -6.43 3.56
C GLY A 131 -9.23 -7.14 4.79
N THR A 132 -8.34 -7.76 5.55
CA THR A 132 -8.64 -8.36 6.86
C THR A 132 -8.59 -7.33 7.99
N THR A 133 -7.70 -6.36 7.84
CA THR A 133 -7.54 -5.20 8.71
C THR A 133 -7.50 -3.95 7.86
N ILE A 134 -7.83 -2.84 8.50
CA ILE A 134 -7.71 -1.49 7.97
C ILE A 134 -7.11 -0.64 9.09
N VAL A 135 -6.63 0.57 8.77
CA VAL A 135 -6.03 1.53 9.71
C VAL A 135 -6.55 1.36 11.14
N PRO A 136 -5.67 1.27 12.16
CA PRO A 136 -6.09 0.95 13.52
C PRO A 136 -7.24 1.86 14.01
N GLU A 137 -8.32 1.26 14.50
CA GLU A 137 -9.46 1.99 15.07
C GLU A 137 -9.14 2.62 16.43
N PHE A 138 -8.12 2.09 17.09
CA PHE A 138 -7.71 2.52 18.42
C PHE A 138 -6.24 2.91 18.38
N GLY A 139 -5.98 4.21 18.59
CA GLY A 139 -4.63 4.69 18.74
C GLY A 139 -3.97 4.20 20.04
N PRO A 140 -2.69 4.54 20.27
CA PRO A 140 -1.94 4.16 21.48
C PRO A 140 -2.63 4.54 22.80
N VAL A 141 -3.47 5.58 22.76
CA VAL A 141 -4.25 6.04 23.92
C VAL A 141 -5.17 4.95 24.47
N ALA A 142 -5.79 4.14 23.62
CA ALA A 142 -6.68 3.07 24.06
C ALA A 142 -5.92 2.01 24.87
N ALA A 143 -4.69 1.68 24.47
CA ALA A 143 -3.84 0.76 25.21
C ALA A 143 -3.45 1.30 26.59
N ILE A 144 -3.20 2.61 26.69
CA ILE A 144 -2.93 3.28 27.97
C ILE A 144 -4.15 3.22 28.89
N VAL A 145 -5.34 3.56 28.37
CA VAL A 145 -6.59 3.50 29.12
C VAL A 145 -6.86 2.07 29.61
N LEU A 146 -6.65 1.07 28.76
CA LEU A 146 -6.77 -0.34 29.12
C LEU A 146 -5.78 -0.72 30.25
N ALA A 147 -4.51 -0.34 30.13
CA ALA A 147 -3.49 -0.65 31.13
C ALA A 147 -3.82 -0.03 32.51
N ILE A 148 -4.21 1.26 32.53
CA ILE A 148 -4.62 1.95 33.76
C ILE A 148 -5.84 1.27 34.39
N SER A 149 -6.81 0.85 33.57
CA SER A 149 -8.02 0.17 34.05
C SER A 149 -7.71 -1.16 34.72
N ILE A 150 -6.80 -1.96 34.13
CA ILE A 150 -6.39 -3.26 34.69
C ILE A 150 -5.68 -3.06 36.04
N VAL A 151 -4.74 -2.11 36.12
CA VAL A 151 -4.02 -1.81 37.38
C VAL A 151 -5.00 -1.39 38.47
N ALA A 152 -5.92 -0.48 38.16
CA ALA A 152 -6.94 -0.02 39.11
C ALA A 152 -7.81 -1.18 39.63
N LEU A 153 -8.27 -2.06 38.74
CA LEU A 153 -9.10 -3.22 39.10
C LEU A 153 -8.35 -4.17 40.05
N VAL A 154 -7.10 -4.52 39.73
CA VAL A 154 -6.29 -5.42 40.56
C VAL A 154 -6.03 -4.80 41.93
N THR A 155 -5.67 -3.52 41.98
CA THR A 155 -5.40 -2.83 43.25
C THR A 155 -6.67 -2.76 44.13
N VAL A 156 -7.83 -2.42 43.57
CA VAL A 156 -9.09 -2.35 44.35
C VAL A 156 -9.52 -3.73 44.85
N THR A 157 -9.44 -4.76 44.01
CA THR A 157 -9.82 -6.13 44.39
C THR A 157 -8.87 -6.75 45.42
N ARG A 158 -7.59 -6.37 45.41
CA ARG A 158 -6.62 -6.80 46.43
C ARG A 158 -6.74 -6.05 47.75
N LEU A 159 -7.16 -4.78 47.73
CA LEU A 159 -7.24 -3.93 48.93
C LEU A 159 -8.55 -4.02 49.70
N ARG A 160 -9.60 -4.66 49.17
CA ARG A 160 -10.80 -4.99 49.96
C ARG A 160 -10.64 -6.35 50.62
N PRO A 161 -10.32 -6.45 51.92
CA PRO A 161 -10.50 -7.70 52.63
C PRO A 161 -11.99 -8.06 52.57
N ILE A 162 -12.29 -9.24 52.04
CA ILE A 162 -13.63 -9.82 52.14
C ILE A 162 -13.79 -10.16 53.63
N HIS A 163 -14.51 -9.32 54.37
CA HIS A 163 -15.00 -9.70 55.69
C HIS A 163 -16.10 -10.76 55.47
N LEU A 164 -15.72 -12.03 55.64
CA LEU A 164 -16.60 -13.19 55.72
C LEU A 164 -17.14 -13.33 57.14
#